data_AF-A0A2T3YQK7-F1
#
_entry.id   AF-A0A2T3YQK7-F1
#
_cell.length_a   1.000
_cell.length_b   1.000
_cell.length_c   1.000
_cell.angle_alpha   90.00
_cell.angle_beta   90.00
_cell.angle_gamma   90.00
#
_symmetry.space_group_name_H-M   'P 1'
#
loop_
_entity.id
_entity.type
_entity.pdbx_description
1 polymer ?
#
loop_
_entity_poly.entity_id
_entity_poly.type
_entity_poly.pdbx_seq_one_letter_code
_entity_poly.pdbx_strand_id
1 'polypeptide(L)'
;MPKPDFPRTPEQLRSVRLVNLPDGTTYSDIADVIRGGLVYEFYITHGAATATITFVEAASAEVYFAHVRNNGLFLKNKRVGIRWSQRYQTIPGHHANRIAKGVTRNIVLRKCGPNHTEASVREDLEHIHNLEVVNVEFRGGDCHIGTNSVASAMYARTCMTSRLKYKTSRIEWDVDECAQPLSEMPSTPDQCAPSSAVPQRQVRVRTPNRFQVLASKEE
;
A
#
# COMPACT_ATOMS: atom_id res chain seq x y z
N MET A 1 29.09 20.12 18.44
CA MET A 1 29.75 19.77 17.17
C MET A 1 28.71 19.29 16.18
N PRO A 2 28.66 19.81 14.94
CA PRO A 2 27.79 19.26 13.90
C PRO A 2 28.26 17.84 13.57
N LYS A 3 27.32 16.88 13.51
CA LYS A 3 27.63 15.50 13.13
C LYS A 3 28.09 15.49 11.67
N PRO A 4 29.15 14.73 11.31
CA PRO A 4 29.55 14.57 9.93
C PRO A 4 28.41 13.94 9.13
N ASP A 5 27.97 14.63 8.07
CA ASP A 5 26.97 14.16 7.12
C ASP A 5 27.69 13.30 6.07
N PHE A 6 27.78 11.98 6.34
CA PHE A 6 28.33 11.06 5.36
C PHE A 6 27.33 10.92 4.21
N PRO A 7 27.77 11.03 2.94
CA PRO A 7 26.89 10.87 1.79
C PRO A 7 26.27 9.47 1.82
N ARG A 8 24.93 9.43 1.87
CA ARG A 8 24.15 8.19 1.92
C ARG A 8 24.24 7.53 0.57
N THR A 9 24.66 6.27 0.51
CA THR A 9 24.63 5.53 -0.76
C THR A 9 23.18 5.17 -1.12
N PRO A 10 22.80 5.15 -2.41
CA PRO A 10 21.43 4.86 -2.86
C PRO A 10 20.88 3.53 -2.37
N GLU A 11 21.73 2.53 -2.11
CA GLU A 11 21.32 1.21 -1.64
C GLU A 11 20.79 1.18 -0.18
N GLN A 12 20.97 2.27 0.58
CA GLN A 12 20.72 2.33 2.03
C GLN A 12 19.38 2.96 2.44
N LEU A 13 18.67 3.64 1.53
CA LEU A 13 17.43 4.35 1.85
C LEU A 13 16.19 3.52 1.51
N ARG A 14 15.97 2.43 2.25
CA ARG A 14 14.78 1.56 2.09
C ARG A 14 13.62 1.94 3.00
N SER A 15 13.86 2.79 3.99
CA SER A 15 12.89 3.12 5.02
C SER A 15 12.48 4.58 4.98
N VAL A 16 11.16 4.82 4.91
CA VAL A 16 10.55 6.13 5.03
C VAL A 16 9.80 6.24 6.36
N ARG A 17 9.64 7.47 6.84
CA ARG A 17 8.90 7.78 8.06
C ARG A 17 7.77 8.75 7.75
N LEU A 18 6.55 8.33 8.03
CA LEU A 18 5.37 9.17 8.08
C LEU A 18 5.33 9.88 9.43
N VAL A 19 5.04 11.18 9.42
CA VAL A 19 5.01 12.05 10.61
C VAL A 19 3.70 12.83 10.67
N ASN A 20 3.31 13.25 11.88
CA ASN A 20 2.05 13.96 12.12
C ASN A 20 0.82 13.08 11.85
N LEU A 21 0.88 11.80 12.24
CA LEU A 21 -0.26 10.90 12.13
C LEU A 21 -1.46 11.45 12.94
N PRO A 22 -2.70 11.18 12.49
CA PRO A 22 -3.89 11.38 13.32
C PRO A 22 -3.87 10.48 14.56
N ASP A 23 -4.56 10.92 15.61
CA ASP A 23 -4.81 10.07 16.76
C ASP A 23 -5.68 8.87 16.39
N GLY A 24 -5.41 7.73 17.03
CA GLY A 24 -6.09 6.47 16.73
C GLY A 24 -5.80 5.90 15.34
N THR A 25 -4.74 6.33 14.65
CA THR A 25 -4.27 5.68 13.41
C THR A 25 -3.96 4.21 13.67
N THR A 26 -4.55 3.32 12.88
CA THR A 26 -4.42 1.86 12.97
C THR A 26 -3.41 1.32 11.96
N TYR A 27 -3.01 0.06 12.11
CA TYR A 27 -2.18 -0.63 11.12
C TYR A 27 -2.87 -0.76 9.76
N SER A 28 -4.20 -0.94 9.74
CA SER A 28 -5.00 -0.94 8.50
C SER A 28 -4.91 0.41 7.80
N ASP A 29 -5.11 1.52 8.54
CA ASP A 29 -5.01 2.87 7.97
C ASP A 29 -3.65 3.10 7.28
N ILE A 30 -2.55 2.58 7.84
CA ILE A 30 -1.22 2.68 7.25
C ILE A 30 -1.07 1.76 6.04
N ALA A 31 -1.56 0.52 6.09
CA ALA A 31 -1.49 -0.42 4.96
C ALA A 31 -2.26 0.09 3.74
N ASP A 32 -3.38 0.78 3.94
CA ASP A 32 -4.22 1.32 2.87
C ASP A 32 -3.51 2.42 2.05
N VAL A 33 -2.54 3.11 2.65
CA VAL A 33 -1.80 4.23 2.03
C VAL A 33 -0.39 3.86 1.55
N ILE A 34 -0.06 2.58 1.49
CA ILE A 34 1.21 2.11 0.95
C ILE A 34 0.94 1.38 -0.36
N ARG A 35 1.55 1.84 -1.45
CA ARG A 35 1.59 1.16 -2.75
C ARG A 35 2.97 1.35 -3.38
N GLY A 36 3.22 0.68 -4.49
CA GLY A 36 4.43 0.86 -5.30
C GLY A 36 5.60 -0.05 -4.95
N GLY A 37 5.41 -1.03 -4.05
CA GLY A 37 6.43 -2.03 -3.79
C GLY A 37 6.17 -2.90 -2.57
N LEU A 38 6.85 -4.05 -2.54
CA LEU A 38 6.79 -4.98 -1.42
C LEU A 38 7.30 -4.33 -0.13
N VAL A 39 6.56 -4.52 0.95
CA VAL A 39 6.93 -4.03 2.28
C VAL A 39 7.60 -5.14 3.07
N TYR A 40 8.79 -4.87 3.59
CA TYR A 40 9.47 -5.78 4.50
C TYR A 40 8.83 -5.72 5.90
N GLU A 41 8.62 -4.51 6.41
CA GLU A 41 7.92 -4.26 7.67
C GLU A 41 7.40 -2.82 7.73
N PHE A 42 6.39 -2.60 8.57
CA PHE A 42 6.02 -1.28 9.03
C PHE A 42 5.53 -1.32 10.48
N TYR A 43 5.69 -0.22 11.20
CA TYR A 43 5.24 -0.10 12.58
C TYR A 43 4.87 1.33 12.95
N ILE A 44 3.96 1.46 13.91
CA ILE A 44 3.49 2.75 14.42
C ILE A 44 4.15 3.02 15.78
N THR A 45 4.64 4.24 15.95
CA THR A 45 5.09 4.77 17.25
C THR A 45 4.06 5.79 17.71
N HIS A 46 3.04 5.33 18.46
CA HIS A 46 1.91 6.15 18.88
C HIS A 46 2.34 7.39 19.67
N GLY A 47 3.28 7.24 20.62
CA GLY A 47 3.79 8.37 21.42
C GLY A 47 4.48 9.46 20.61
N ALA A 48 4.93 9.17 19.39
CA ALA A 48 5.56 10.14 18.48
C ALA A 48 4.65 10.53 17.30
N ALA A 49 3.45 9.95 17.19
CA ALA A 49 2.57 10.08 16.03
C ALA A 49 3.31 9.86 14.69
N THR A 50 4.12 8.80 14.62
CA THR A 50 4.89 8.44 13.42
C THR A 50 4.69 6.98 13.03
N ALA A 51 4.79 6.68 11.74
CA ALA A 51 4.93 5.31 11.24
C ALA A 51 6.22 5.19 10.44
N THR A 52 6.93 4.06 10.59
CA THR A 52 8.09 3.75 9.77
C THR A 52 7.71 2.61 8.82
N ILE A 53 8.05 2.77 7.55
CA ILE A 53 7.77 1.79 6.49
C ILE A 53 9.12 1.43 5.87
N THR A 54 9.45 0.15 5.84
CA THR A 54 10.66 -0.37 5.21
C THR A 54 10.26 -1.20 4.00
N PHE A 55 10.66 -0.76 2.82
CA PHE A 55 10.44 -1.49 1.57
C PHE A 55 11.50 -2.57 1.39
N VAL A 56 11.13 -3.62 0.66
CA VAL A 56 12.09 -4.65 0.22
C VAL A 56 13.12 -4.03 -0.69
N GLU A 57 12.69 -3.20 -1.66
CA GLU A 57 13.56 -2.53 -2.63
C GLU A 57 13.75 -1.05 -2.30
N ALA A 58 15.00 -0.57 -2.42
CA ALA A 58 15.31 0.85 -2.23
C ALA A 58 14.63 1.73 -3.28
N ALA A 59 14.52 1.24 -4.52
CA ALA A 59 13.83 1.93 -5.60
C ALA A 59 12.35 2.20 -5.25
N SER A 60 11.64 1.19 -4.72
CA SER A 60 10.25 1.38 -4.28
C SER A 60 10.11 2.46 -3.21
N ALA A 61 11.04 2.50 -2.24
CA ALA A 61 11.05 3.53 -1.21
C ALA A 61 11.24 4.94 -1.79
N GLU A 62 12.13 5.10 -2.78
CA GLU A 62 12.38 6.37 -3.45
C GLU A 62 11.17 6.84 -4.26
N VAL A 63 10.56 5.95 -5.04
CA VAL A 63 9.38 6.28 -5.84
C VAL A 63 8.20 6.63 -4.92
N TYR A 64 7.97 5.86 -3.85
CA TYR A 64 6.94 6.18 -2.86
C TYR A 64 7.21 7.52 -2.17
N PHE A 65 8.46 7.79 -1.80
CA PHE A 65 8.86 9.06 -1.18
C PHE A 65 8.58 10.25 -2.09
N ALA A 66 9.01 10.17 -3.35
CA ALA A 66 8.77 11.22 -4.34
C ALA A 66 7.27 11.43 -4.58
N HIS A 67 6.51 10.35 -4.71
CA HIS A 67 5.06 10.41 -4.91
C HIS A 67 4.35 11.13 -3.75
N VAL A 68 4.57 10.69 -2.51
CA VAL A 68 3.94 11.31 -1.33
C VAL A 68 4.38 12.76 -1.15
N ARG A 69 5.64 13.09 -1.45
CA ARG A 69 6.15 14.46 -1.39
C ARG A 69 5.44 15.38 -2.39
N ASN A 70 5.18 14.90 -3.60
CA ASN A 70 4.60 15.70 -4.68
C ASN A 70 3.08 15.82 -4.58
N ASN A 71 2.40 14.72 -4.23
CA ASN A 71 0.93 14.66 -4.22
C ASN A 71 0.31 14.90 -2.84
N GLY A 72 1.13 14.83 -1.79
CA GLY A 72 0.65 14.76 -0.42
C GLY A 72 0.12 13.36 -0.07
N LEU A 73 -0.02 13.11 1.23
CA LEU A 73 -0.68 11.93 1.77
C LEU A 73 -1.62 12.38 2.88
N PHE A 74 -2.80 11.78 2.94
CA PHE A 74 -3.81 12.11 3.93
C PHE A 74 -4.28 10.83 4.62
N LEU A 75 -4.37 10.89 5.94
CA LEU A 75 -5.00 9.85 6.77
C LEU A 75 -6.07 10.52 7.60
N LYS A 76 -7.28 9.97 7.60
CA LYS A 76 -8.43 10.52 8.36
C LYS A 76 -8.61 12.03 8.17
N ASN A 77 -8.56 12.48 6.91
CA ASN A 77 -8.64 13.90 6.50
C ASN A 77 -7.54 14.83 7.05
N LYS A 78 -6.46 14.29 7.62
CA LYS A 78 -5.30 15.06 8.07
C LYS A 78 -4.12 14.78 7.17
N ARG A 79 -3.44 15.84 6.73
CA ARG A 79 -2.21 15.73 5.93
C ARG A 79 -1.06 15.19 6.77
N VAL A 80 -0.44 14.14 6.26
CA VAL A 80 0.70 13.44 6.86
C VAL A 80 1.97 13.87 6.15
N GLY A 81 3.05 14.11 6.90
CA GLY A 81 4.35 14.44 6.34
C GLY A 81 5.17 13.18 6.07
N ILE A 82 6.11 13.25 5.13
CA ILE A 82 7.05 12.16 4.84
C ILE A 82 8.50 12.63 5.02
N ARG A 83 9.34 11.77 5.60
CA ARG A 83 10.79 11.97 5.75
C ARG A 83 11.52 10.65 5.55
N TRP A 84 12.79 10.70 5.17
CA TRP A 84 13.64 9.50 5.22
C TRP A 84 13.82 9.04 6.67
N SER A 85 13.81 7.73 6.90
CA SER A 85 14.19 7.17 8.19
C SER A 85 15.66 7.49 8.48
N GLN A 86 15.95 7.80 9.74
CA GLN A 86 17.34 7.94 10.21
C GLN A 86 17.93 6.60 10.66
N ARG A 87 17.08 5.57 10.82
CA ARG A 87 17.49 4.23 11.19
C ARG A 87 17.71 3.43 9.91
N TYR A 88 18.89 2.87 9.78
CA TYR A 88 19.21 1.90 8.75
C TYR A 88 18.60 0.56 9.13
N GLN A 89 17.82 -0.01 8.21
CA GLN A 89 17.29 -1.36 8.35
C GLN A 89 17.89 -2.22 7.24
N THR A 90 18.65 -3.23 7.64
CA THR A 90 19.20 -4.22 6.72
C THR A 90 18.33 -5.45 6.77
N ILE A 91 17.88 -5.92 5.60
CA ILE A 91 17.12 -7.16 5.51
C ILE A 91 18.10 -8.33 5.68
N PRO A 92 17.94 -9.19 6.70
CA PRO A 92 18.80 -10.35 6.86
C PRO A 92 18.77 -11.25 5.62
N GLY A 93 19.91 -11.80 5.21
CA GLY A 93 20.01 -12.57 3.96
C GLY A 93 19.05 -13.77 3.89
N HIS A 94 18.75 -14.40 5.03
CA HIS A 94 17.76 -15.48 5.08
C HIS A 94 16.32 -15.00 4.84
N HIS A 95 15.97 -13.77 5.22
CA HIS A 95 14.69 -13.15 4.86
C HIS A 95 14.68 -12.77 3.38
N ALA A 96 15.76 -12.19 2.86
CA ALA A 96 15.86 -11.84 1.44
C ALA A 96 15.67 -13.06 0.52
N ASN A 97 16.29 -14.20 0.86
CA ASN A 97 16.10 -15.47 0.13
C ASN A 97 14.65 -15.98 0.20
N ARG A 98 13.96 -15.79 1.33
CA ARG A 98 12.54 -16.14 1.47
C ARG A 98 11.67 -15.25 0.59
N ILE A 99 11.91 -13.94 0.62
CA ILE A 99 11.18 -12.97 -0.21
C ILE A 99 11.37 -13.27 -1.70
N ALA A 100 12.59 -13.60 -2.13
CA ALA A 100 12.88 -14.02 -3.50
C ALA A 100 12.11 -15.28 -3.94
N LYS A 101 11.60 -16.08 -2.99
CA LYS A 101 10.75 -17.26 -3.24
C LYS A 101 9.25 -16.94 -3.13
N GLY A 102 8.86 -15.67 -3.12
CA GLY A 102 7.47 -15.22 -3.06
C GLY A 102 6.89 -15.15 -1.64
N VAL A 103 7.73 -15.07 -0.61
CA VAL A 103 7.24 -14.81 0.75
C VAL A 103 6.92 -13.32 0.90
N THR A 104 5.70 -13.03 1.36
CA THR A 104 5.19 -11.68 1.63
C THR A 104 4.82 -11.52 3.10
N ARG A 105 4.27 -10.37 3.47
CA ARG A 105 3.68 -10.13 4.80
C ARG A 105 2.27 -10.72 4.96
N ASN A 106 1.71 -11.31 3.91
CA ASN A 106 0.34 -11.82 3.88
C ASN A 106 0.34 -13.35 3.76
N ILE A 107 -0.60 -13.97 4.47
CA ILE A 107 -0.85 -15.41 4.39
C ILE A 107 -2.32 -15.67 4.10
N VAL A 108 -2.60 -16.77 3.41
CA VAL A 108 -3.95 -17.24 3.18
C VAL A 108 -4.12 -18.64 3.76
N LEU A 109 -5.18 -18.80 4.53
CA LEU A 109 -5.64 -20.06 5.07
C LEU A 109 -6.72 -20.62 4.13
N ARG A 110 -6.35 -21.65 3.37
CA ARG A 110 -7.25 -22.32 2.43
C ARG A 110 -8.18 -23.30 3.14
N LYS A 111 -9.44 -23.34 2.72
CA LYS A 111 -10.48 -24.25 3.25
C LYS A 111 -10.74 -24.03 4.73
N CYS A 112 -11.07 -22.80 5.10
CA CYS A 112 -11.38 -22.47 6.48
C CYS A 112 -12.63 -23.23 6.95
N GLY A 113 -12.51 -23.95 8.07
CA GLY A 113 -13.67 -24.42 8.82
C GLY A 113 -14.47 -23.28 9.45
N PRO A 114 -15.73 -23.53 9.85
CA PRO A 114 -16.64 -22.53 10.42
C PRO A 114 -16.15 -21.94 11.76
N ASN A 115 -15.17 -22.58 12.40
CA ASN A 115 -14.61 -22.16 13.68
C ASN A 115 -13.53 -21.07 13.53
N HIS A 116 -13.12 -20.72 12.31
CA HIS A 116 -12.20 -19.61 12.08
C HIS A 116 -12.98 -18.31 11.99
N THR A 117 -12.85 -17.48 13.02
CA THR A 117 -13.31 -16.09 13.03
C THR A 117 -12.11 -15.15 13.13
N GLU A 118 -12.28 -13.89 12.72
CA GLU A 118 -11.24 -12.86 12.88
C GLU A 118 -10.75 -12.78 14.33
N ALA A 119 -11.67 -12.70 15.30
CA ALA A 119 -11.33 -12.65 16.72
C ALA A 119 -10.47 -13.85 17.14
N SER A 120 -10.86 -15.05 16.70
CA SER A 120 -10.14 -16.28 17.05
C SER A 120 -8.74 -16.35 16.42
N VAL A 121 -8.54 -15.75 15.24
CA VAL A 121 -7.22 -15.69 14.58
C VAL A 121 -6.33 -14.68 15.29
N ARG A 122 -6.88 -13.52 15.68
CA ARG A 122 -6.16 -12.50 16.45
C ARG A 122 -5.71 -13.04 17.81
N GLU A 123 -6.61 -13.67 18.56
CA GLU A 123 -6.30 -14.32 19.85
C GLU A 123 -5.21 -15.39 19.68
N ASP A 124 -5.28 -16.19 18.61
CA ASP A 124 -4.26 -17.21 18.37
C ASP A 124 -2.87 -16.63 18.11
N LEU A 125 -2.76 -15.38 17.62
CA LEU A 125 -1.50 -14.75 17.23
C LEU A 125 -0.96 -13.72 18.24
N GLU A 126 -1.76 -13.32 19.24
CA GLU A 126 -1.44 -12.23 20.17
C GLU A 126 -0.15 -12.44 20.99
N HIS A 127 0.20 -13.70 21.23
CA HIS A 127 1.38 -14.09 22.01
C HIS A 127 2.71 -13.93 21.23
N ILE A 128 2.66 -13.58 19.94
CA ILE A 128 3.84 -13.40 19.10
C ILE A 128 4.31 -11.94 19.18
N HIS A 129 5.52 -11.74 19.67
CA HIS A 129 6.09 -10.41 19.86
C HIS A 129 6.22 -9.63 18.53
N ASN A 130 5.83 -8.35 18.55
CA ASN A 130 5.86 -7.42 17.42
C ASN A 130 5.03 -7.84 16.19
N LEU A 131 4.18 -8.85 16.33
CA LEU A 131 3.22 -9.22 15.31
C LEU A 131 1.94 -8.42 15.52
N GLU A 132 1.56 -7.68 14.47
CA GLU A 132 0.28 -6.99 14.42
C GLU A 132 -0.51 -7.54 13.23
N VAL A 133 -1.73 -8.00 13.50
CA VAL A 133 -2.68 -8.44 12.47
C VAL A 133 -3.35 -7.21 11.90
N VAL A 134 -3.04 -6.90 10.64
CA VAL A 134 -3.51 -5.70 9.92
C VAL A 134 -4.98 -5.86 9.56
N ASN A 135 -5.30 -6.93 8.85
CA ASN A 135 -6.65 -7.29 8.44
C ASN A 135 -6.85 -8.82 8.44
N VAL A 136 -8.10 -9.24 8.57
CA VAL A 136 -8.53 -10.63 8.37
C VAL A 136 -9.79 -10.62 7.53
N GLU A 137 -9.74 -11.23 6.35
CA GLU A 137 -10.85 -11.20 5.41
C GLU A 137 -11.21 -12.60 4.92
N PHE A 138 -12.51 -12.93 4.97
CA PHE A 138 -13.02 -14.21 4.52
C PHE A 138 -13.61 -14.06 3.11
N ARG A 139 -12.99 -14.73 2.13
CA ARG A 139 -13.38 -14.66 0.72
C ARG A 139 -13.42 -16.07 0.14
N GLY A 140 -14.57 -16.49 -0.38
CA GLY A 140 -14.70 -17.79 -1.05
C GLY A 140 -14.36 -19.02 -0.20
N GLY A 141 -14.52 -18.93 1.13
CA GLY A 141 -14.15 -20.02 2.06
C GLY A 141 -12.68 -20.03 2.48
N ASP A 142 -11.89 -19.07 2.02
CA ASP A 142 -10.52 -18.84 2.44
C ASP A 142 -10.43 -17.63 3.37
N CYS A 143 -9.43 -17.62 4.25
CA CYS A 143 -9.16 -16.52 5.17
C CYS A 143 -7.82 -15.88 4.82
N HIS A 144 -7.87 -14.62 4.42
CA HIS A 144 -6.73 -13.79 4.07
C HIS A 144 -6.31 -12.99 5.30
N ILE A 145 -5.04 -13.09 5.68
CA ILE A 145 -4.50 -12.48 6.89
C ILE A 145 -3.31 -11.62 6.49
N GLY A 146 -3.45 -10.31 6.65
CA GLY A 146 -2.35 -9.36 6.49
C GLY A 146 -1.65 -9.11 7.82
N THR A 147 -0.32 -9.06 7.80
CA THR A 147 0.49 -8.74 8.98
C THR A 147 1.38 -7.53 8.73
N ASN A 148 1.93 -6.97 9.81
CA ASN A 148 2.79 -5.79 9.73
C ASN A 148 4.18 -6.04 9.12
N SER A 149 4.63 -7.29 8.99
CA SER A 149 5.95 -7.61 8.43
C SER A 149 6.06 -9.00 7.83
N VAL A 150 7.08 -9.20 6.97
CA VAL A 150 7.43 -10.53 6.44
C VAL A 150 7.82 -11.50 7.56
N ALA A 151 8.55 -11.03 8.58
CA ALA A 151 8.92 -11.86 9.72
C ALA A 151 7.69 -12.29 10.52
N SER A 152 6.76 -11.36 10.77
CA SER A 152 5.48 -11.62 11.43
C SER A 152 4.69 -12.70 10.70
N ALA A 153 4.57 -12.62 9.36
CA ALA A 153 3.90 -13.63 8.55
C ALA A 153 4.56 -15.02 8.67
N MET A 154 5.90 -15.07 8.70
CA MET A 154 6.64 -16.32 8.89
C MET A 154 6.39 -16.94 10.27
N TYR A 155 6.38 -16.13 11.33
CA TYR A 155 6.07 -16.60 12.68
C TYR A 155 4.61 -17.02 12.83
N ALA A 156 3.67 -16.24 12.28
CA ALA A 156 2.25 -16.56 12.24
C ALA A 156 2.00 -17.92 11.61
N ARG A 157 2.56 -18.13 10.40
CA ARG A 157 2.44 -19.41 9.68
C ARG A 157 2.96 -20.58 10.51
N THR A 158 4.12 -20.43 11.15
CA THR A 158 4.72 -21.49 11.98
C THR A 158 3.85 -21.80 13.20
N CYS A 159 3.34 -20.78 13.88
CA CYS A 159 2.46 -20.93 15.04
C CYS A 159 1.11 -21.54 14.67
N MET A 160 0.48 -21.08 13.60
CA MET A 160 -0.80 -21.65 13.15
C MET A 160 -0.63 -23.12 12.75
N THR A 161 0.46 -23.47 12.06
CA THR A 161 0.76 -24.86 11.66
C THR A 161 0.89 -25.81 12.86
N SER A 162 1.36 -25.33 14.02
CA SER A 162 1.52 -26.19 15.20
C SER A 162 0.21 -26.45 15.96
N ARG A 163 -0.87 -25.70 15.69
CA ARG A 163 -2.16 -25.83 16.37
C ARG A 163 -3.10 -26.76 15.62
N LEU A 164 -3.75 -27.68 16.35
CA LEU A 164 -4.74 -28.61 15.78
C LEU A 164 -5.88 -27.90 15.06
N LYS A 165 -6.26 -26.69 15.51
CA LYS A 165 -7.28 -25.84 14.91
C LYS A 165 -7.06 -25.60 13.42
N TYR A 166 -5.82 -25.52 12.96
CA TYR A 166 -5.47 -25.23 11.56
C TYR A 166 -5.03 -26.47 10.77
N LYS A 167 -5.01 -27.67 11.39
CA LYS A 167 -4.44 -28.88 10.79
C LYS A 167 -5.08 -29.30 9.46
N THR A 168 -6.37 -29.01 9.28
CA THR A 168 -7.13 -29.34 8.07
C THR A 168 -7.01 -28.28 6.98
N SER A 169 -6.53 -27.09 7.32
CA SER A 169 -6.40 -25.96 6.41
C SER A 169 -4.99 -25.89 5.86
N ARG A 170 -4.83 -25.41 4.61
CA ARG A 170 -3.51 -25.22 4.00
C ARG A 170 -3.11 -23.75 4.11
N ILE A 171 -1.96 -23.47 4.72
CA ILE A 171 -1.43 -22.10 4.87
C ILE A 171 -0.44 -21.82 3.74
N GLU A 172 -0.77 -20.84 2.90
CA GLU A 172 0.01 -20.38 1.75
C GLU A 172 0.37 -18.90 1.89
N TRP A 173 1.32 -18.42 1.08
CA TRP A 173 1.64 -17.00 0.99
C TRP A 173 0.62 -16.31 0.09
N ASP A 174 0.23 -15.10 0.46
CA ASP A 174 -0.75 -14.32 -0.28
C ASP A 174 -0.13 -13.06 -0.89
N VAL A 175 -0.83 -12.46 -1.85
CA VAL A 175 -0.39 -11.24 -2.53
C VAL A 175 -0.37 -10.07 -1.54
N ASP A 176 0.69 -9.28 -1.57
CA ASP A 176 0.78 -8.03 -0.80
C ASP A 176 0.10 -6.89 -1.57
N GLU A 177 -0.93 -6.30 -0.99
CA GLU A 177 -1.61 -5.12 -1.52
C GLU A 177 -0.67 -3.92 -1.64
N CYS A 178 0.41 -3.85 -0.85
CA CYS A 178 1.41 -2.79 -0.98
C CYS A 178 2.23 -2.88 -2.27
N ALA A 179 2.34 -4.08 -2.84
CA ALA A 179 3.07 -4.29 -4.08
C ALA A 179 2.29 -3.82 -5.31
N GLN A 180 1.01 -3.47 -5.18
CA GLN A 180 0.23 -2.93 -6.29
C GLN A 180 0.75 -1.56 -6.76
N PRO A 181 0.50 -1.17 -8.01
CA PRO A 181 0.98 0.10 -8.56
C PRO A 181 0.56 1.32 -7.75
N LEU A 182 1.39 2.38 -7.76
CA LEU A 182 1.10 3.64 -7.07
C LEU A 182 -0.19 4.33 -7.55
N SER A 183 -0.63 4.04 -8.78
CA SER A 183 -1.91 4.54 -9.31
C SER A 183 -3.13 4.05 -8.53
N GLU A 184 -2.98 2.96 -7.77
CA GLU A 184 -4.02 2.40 -6.92
C GLU A 184 -4.02 2.97 -5.49
N MET A 185 -3.17 3.96 -5.20
CA MET A 185 -3.27 4.64 -3.92
C MET A 185 -4.61 5.38 -3.78
N PRO A 186 -5.21 5.39 -2.58
CA PRO A 186 -6.42 6.15 -2.33
C PRO A 186 -6.20 7.62 -2.67
N SER A 187 -6.92 8.12 -3.68
CA SER A 187 -6.97 9.55 -3.97
C SER A 187 -7.90 10.20 -2.94
N THR A 188 -7.48 11.31 -2.34
CA THR A 188 -8.40 12.09 -1.52
C THR A 188 -9.50 12.68 -2.40
N PRO A 189 -10.78 12.67 -1.97
CA PRO A 189 -11.90 13.16 -2.77
C PRO A 189 -11.91 14.67 -3.07
N ASP A 190 -10.87 15.43 -2.71
CA ASP A 190 -10.77 16.87 -2.94
C ASP A 190 -9.73 17.29 -3.99
N GLN A 191 -9.05 16.34 -4.65
CA GLN A 191 -8.29 16.66 -5.87
C GLN A 191 -9.19 16.55 -7.11
N CYS A 192 -10.32 17.25 -7.07
CA CYS A 192 -11.01 17.67 -8.29
C CYS A 192 -10.15 18.78 -8.90
N ALA A 193 -9.32 18.43 -9.89
CA ALA A 193 -8.58 19.43 -10.66
C ALA A 193 -9.56 20.50 -11.18
N PRO A 194 -9.21 21.81 -11.17
CA PRO A 194 -9.94 22.75 -11.99
C PRO A 194 -9.70 22.33 -13.45
N SER A 195 -10.73 21.76 -14.08
CA SER A 195 -10.80 21.63 -15.53
C SER A 195 -10.72 23.03 -16.14
N SER A 196 -9.50 23.48 -16.42
CA SER A 196 -9.25 24.61 -17.30
C SER A 196 -9.27 24.09 -18.74
N ALA A 197 -10.38 23.47 -19.12
CA ALA A 197 -10.74 23.31 -20.52
C ALA A 197 -11.21 24.69 -21.02
N VAL A 198 -10.26 25.48 -21.52
CA VAL A 198 -10.57 26.67 -22.31
C VAL A 198 -11.40 26.20 -23.52
N PRO A 199 -12.67 26.62 -23.70
CA PRO A 199 -13.41 26.23 -24.88
C PRO A 199 -12.82 26.98 -26.07
N GLN A 200 -12.08 26.29 -26.93
CA GLN A 200 -11.74 26.80 -28.25
C GLN A 200 -13.04 27.01 -29.03
N ARG A 201 -13.43 28.28 -29.18
CA ARG A 201 -14.55 28.72 -30.00
C ARG A 201 -14.25 28.36 -31.47
N GLN A 202 -14.73 27.20 -31.91
CA GLN A 202 -14.69 26.84 -33.33
C GLN A 202 -15.55 27.82 -34.13
N VAL A 203 -14.89 28.63 -34.96
CA VAL A 203 -15.53 29.48 -35.96
C VAL A 203 -16.13 28.54 -37.02
N ARG A 204 -17.46 28.36 -37.01
CA ARG A 204 -18.18 27.65 -38.07
C ARG A 204 -18.16 28.49 -39.34
N VAL A 205 -17.30 28.09 -40.30
CA VAL A 205 -17.38 28.58 -41.69
C VAL A 205 -18.62 27.96 -42.33
N ARG A 206 -19.61 28.80 -42.69
CA ARG A 206 -20.80 28.40 -43.44
C ARG A 206 -20.45 28.29 -44.93
N THR A 207 -20.40 27.09 -45.47
CA THR A 207 -20.48 26.85 -46.92
C THR A 207 -21.95 26.80 -47.35
N PRO A 208 -22.35 27.51 -48.43
CA PRO A 208 -23.71 27.42 -48.95
C PRO A 208 -23.92 26.14 -49.77
N ASN A 209 -25.11 25.56 -49.64
CA ASN A 209 -25.53 24.32 -50.28
C ASN A 209 -25.71 24.47 -51.80
N ARG A 210 -25.17 23.50 -52.53
CA ARG A 210 -25.05 23.40 -54.01
C ARG A 210 -26.35 23.02 -54.75
N PHE A 211 -27.51 23.07 -54.11
CA PHE A 211 -28.78 22.57 -54.69
C PHE A 211 -29.74 23.64 -55.25
N GLN A 212 -29.27 24.87 -55.48
CA GLN A 212 -30.02 25.87 -56.24
C GLN A 212 -29.39 26.11 -57.61
N VAL A 213 -29.48 25.11 -58.49
CA VAL A 213 -29.32 25.29 -59.93
C VAL A 213 -30.38 24.42 -60.59
N LEU A 214 -31.21 25.03 -61.46
CA LEU A 214 -32.30 24.45 -62.27
C LEU A 214 -33.73 24.60 -61.70
N ALA A 215 -34.19 25.85 -61.61
CA ALA A 215 -35.56 26.28 -61.94
C ALA A 215 -35.45 27.79 -62.17
N SER A 216 -35.36 28.31 -63.38
CA SER A 216 -36.53 28.57 -64.22
C SER A 216 -36.06 28.89 -65.65
N LYS A 217 -36.60 28.17 -66.62
CA LYS A 217 -36.80 28.60 -68.02
C LYS A 217 -38.32 28.60 -68.22
N GLU A 218 -38.80 29.45 -69.12
CA GLU A 218 -40.20 29.94 -69.33
C GLU A 218 -40.36 31.28 -68.58
N GLU A 219 -40.44 32.44 -69.22
CA GLU A 219 -41.06 32.83 -70.50
C GLU A 219 -40.23 33.92 -71.21
#